data_AF-R7BE22-F1
#
_entry.id   AF-R7BE22-F1
#
_cell.length_a   1.000
_cell.length_b   1.000
_cell.length_c   1.000
_cell.angle_alpha   90.00
_cell.angle_beta   90.00
_cell.angle_gamma   90.00
#
_symmetry.space_group_name_H-M   'P 1'
#
loop_
_entity.id
_entity.type
_entity.pdbx_description
1 polymer ?
#
loop_
_entity_poly.entity_id
_entity_poly.type
_entity_poly.pdbx_seq_one_letter_code
_entity_poly.pdbx_strand_id
1 'polypeptide(L)'
;MAGKSKKKPVWKGQKRNALGLPFTFTKYILYDNKLVIRKGFLNITEDEVELYKVKDKQLKISLLGRIFNYGTISIYASGVYNCDNVLKNVHNVRMVAGLIEQYVNAERDKYNVRGRDMVGDAGIKPGEVDSDGNGIPDVLESQPCDCECHDDCR
;
A
#
# COMPACT_ATOMS: atom_id res chain seq x y z
N MET A 1 9.35 -29.34 -6.20
CA MET A 1 8.38 -28.41 -6.84
C MET A 1 7.31 -28.07 -5.81
N ALA A 2 7.34 -26.86 -5.26
CA ALA A 2 6.45 -26.46 -4.16
C ALA A 2 4.99 -26.46 -4.65
N GLY A 3 4.17 -27.35 -4.08
CA GLY A 3 2.74 -27.41 -4.34
C GLY A 3 2.09 -26.08 -3.96
N LYS A 4 1.68 -25.29 -4.95
CA LYS A 4 0.84 -24.11 -4.73
C LYS A 4 -0.51 -24.61 -4.20
N SER A 5 -0.66 -24.67 -2.87
CA SER A 5 -1.97 -24.85 -2.24
C SER A 5 -2.88 -23.75 -2.79
N LYS A 6 -3.89 -24.15 -3.56
CA LYS A 6 -4.78 -23.23 -4.27
C LYS A 6 -5.69 -22.55 -3.23
N LYS A 7 -5.18 -21.48 -2.61
CA LYS A 7 -6.00 -20.61 -1.76
C LYS A 7 -7.18 -20.09 -2.57
N LYS A 8 -8.36 -20.04 -1.97
CA LYS A 8 -9.57 -19.56 -2.65
C LYS A 8 -9.38 -18.08 -2.98
N PRO A 9 -9.62 -17.65 -4.24
CA PRO A 9 -9.56 -16.25 -4.61
C PRO A 9 -10.77 -15.52 -4.01
N VAL A 10 -10.49 -14.45 -3.28
CA VAL A 10 -11.49 -13.57 -2.65
C VAL A 10 -12.29 -12.83 -3.72
N TRP A 11 -11.58 -12.30 -4.71
CA TRP A 11 -12.18 -11.52 -5.76
C TRP A 11 -11.44 -11.75 -7.07
N LYS A 12 -12.22 -11.76 -8.16
CA LYS A 12 -11.70 -11.84 -9.53
C LYS A 12 -12.29 -10.69 -10.33
N GLY A 13 -11.42 -9.90 -10.91
CA GLY A 13 -11.77 -8.87 -11.86
C GLY A 13 -11.13 -9.12 -13.21
N GLN A 14 -11.74 -8.56 -14.25
CA GLN A 14 -11.13 -8.48 -15.56
C GLN A 14 -11.21 -7.04 -16.05
N LYS A 15 -10.14 -6.58 -16.68
CA LYS A 15 -10.14 -5.28 -17.35
C LYS A 15 -11.11 -5.33 -18.54
N ARG A 16 -12.12 -4.46 -18.52
CA ARG A 16 -13.05 -4.23 -19.64
C ARG A 16 -12.81 -2.86 -20.24
N ASN A 17 -13.05 -2.66 -21.53
CA ASN A 17 -13.08 -1.31 -22.10
C ASN A 17 -14.44 -0.62 -21.84
N ALA A 18 -14.58 0.66 -22.19
CA ALA A 18 -15.83 1.42 -22.06
C ALA A 18 -17.00 0.84 -22.89
N LEU A 19 -16.71 0.02 -23.91
CA LEU A 19 -17.66 -0.73 -24.73
C LEU A 19 -17.97 -2.14 -24.16
N GLY A 20 -17.51 -2.47 -22.94
CA GLY A 20 -17.79 -3.76 -22.30
C GLY A 20 -17.01 -4.96 -22.87
N LEU A 21 -16.15 -4.75 -23.87
CA LEU A 21 -15.41 -5.83 -24.52
C LEU A 21 -14.11 -6.15 -23.75
N PRO A 22 -13.79 -7.44 -23.53
CA PRO A 22 -12.58 -7.90 -22.86
C PRO A 22 -11.37 -7.95 -23.82
N PHE A 23 -11.08 -6.87 -24.54
CA PHE A 23 -9.95 -6.87 -25.49
C PHE A 23 -8.60 -7.00 -24.77
N THR A 24 -8.52 -6.48 -23.54
CA THR A 24 -7.37 -6.69 -22.67
C THR A 24 -7.58 -7.96 -21.86
N PHE A 25 -6.82 -9.01 -22.17
CA PHE A 25 -6.73 -10.26 -21.40
C PHE A 25 -6.05 -10.06 -20.02
N THR A 26 -6.28 -8.92 -19.38
CA THR A 26 -5.76 -8.61 -18.05
C THR A 26 -6.75 -9.09 -17.01
N LYS A 27 -6.33 -10.08 -16.22
CA LYS A 27 -7.11 -10.63 -15.10
C LYS A 27 -6.47 -10.22 -13.79
N TYR A 28 -7.29 -9.67 -12.91
CA TYR A 28 -6.93 -9.29 -11.55
C TYR A 28 -7.51 -10.33 -10.60
N ILE A 29 -6.66 -10.94 -9.77
CA ILE A 29 -7.08 -11.95 -8.81
C ILE A 29 -6.57 -11.53 -7.44
N LEU A 30 -7.48 -11.21 -6.53
CA LEU A 30 -7.16 -10.92 -5.14
C LEU A 30 -7.27 -12.21 -4.33
N TYR A 31 -6.18 -12.56 -3.65
CA TYR A 31 -6.14 -13.58 -2.60
C TYR A 31 -5.98 -12.89 -1.24
N ASP A 32 -6.11 -13.66 -0.16
CA ASP A 32 -6.00 -13.13 1.21
C ASP A 32 -4.65 -12.50 1.52
N ASN A 33 -3.56 -12.99 0.91
CA ASN A 33 -2.19 -12.59 1.20
C ASN A 33 -1.48 -11.88 0.04
N LYS A 34 -2.01 -12.00 -1.18
CA LYS A 34 -1.37 -11.46 -2.38
C LYS A 34 -2.38 -11.07 -3.45
N LEU A 35 -1.99 -10.10 -4.26
CA LEU A 35 -2.67 -9.68 -5.46
C LEU A 35 -1.91 -10.19 -6.67
N VAL A 36 -2.61 -10.89 -7.56
CA VAL A 36 -2.02 -11.43 -8.78
C VAL A 36 -2.62 -10.72 -9.99
N ILE A 37 -1.76 -10.21 -10.85
CA ILE A 37 -2.13 -9.54 -12.08
C ILE A 37 -1.59 -10.36 -13.25
N ARG A 38 -2.49 -10.98 -14.00
CA ARG A 38 -2.15 -11.74 -15.21
C ARG A 38 -2.38 -10.85 -16.42
N LYS A 39 -1.36 -10.61 -17.22
CA LYS A 39 -1.43 -9.80 -18.44
C LYS A 39 -0.96 -10.63 -19.63
N GLY A 40 -1.63 -10.50 -20.77
CA GLY A 40 -1.15 -11.02 -22.05
C GLY A 40 -2.13 -11.93 -22.77
N PHE A 41 -1.89 -12.09 -24.07
CA PHE A 41 -2.70 -12.92 -24.98
C PHE A 41 -1.90 -14.11 -25.52
N LEU A 42 -0.74 -13.84 -26.14
CA LEU A 42 0.19 -14.87 -26.62
C LEU A 42 1.29 -15.17 -25.58
N ASN A 43 1.91 -14.12 -25.04
CA ASN A 43 2.85 -14.22 -23.93
C ASN A 43 2.13 -13.83 -22.63
N ILE A 44 2.15 -14.71 -21.64
CA ILE A 44 1.47 -14.50 -20.36
C ILE A 44 2.51 -14.05 -19.33
N THR A 45 2.34 -12.85 -18.81
CA THR A 45 3.11 -12.31 -17.68
C THR A 45 2.24 -12.35 -16.43
N GLU A 46 2.75 -12.94 -15.35
CA GLU A 46 2.09 -13.00 -14.05
C GLU A 46 2.88 -12.16 -13.05
N ASP A 47 2.34 -10.98 -12.71
CA ASP A 47 2.88 -10.12 -11.66
C ASP A 47 2.20 -10.50 -10.33
N GLU A 48 2.99 -10.92 -9.33
CA GLU A 48 2.50 -11.20 -7.98
C GLU A 48 2.96 -10.08 -7.02
N VAL A 49 2.02 -9.49 -6.27
CA VAL A 49 2.29 -8.47 -5.25
C VAL A 49 1.77 -8.96 -3.91
N GLU A 50 2.63 -9.07 -2.92
CA GLU A 50 2.23 -9.45 -1.57
C GLU A 50 1.56 -8.28 -0.85
N LEU A 51 0.43 -8.52 -0.17
CA LEU A 51 -0.38 -7.45 0.41
C LEU A 51 0.32 -6.76 1.60
N TYR A 52 1.13 -7.48 2.37
CA TYR A 52 1.89 -6.88 3.48
C TYR A 52 2.96 -5.88 3.01
N LYS A 53 3.44 -5.99 1.77
CA LYS A 53 4.44 -5.08 1.16
C LYS A 53 3.80 -3.83 0.54
N VAL A 54 2.48 -3.79 0.45
CA VAL A 54 1.76 -2.62 -0.05
C VAL A 54 1.93 -1.50 0.97
N LYS A 55 2.54 -0.39 0.55
CA LYS A 55 2.70 0.81 1.37
C LYS A 55 1.49 1.71 1.21
N ASP A 56 1.22 2.08 -0.04
CA ASP A 56 0.19 3.05 -0.38
C ASP A 56 -0.61 2.60 -1.61
N LYS A 57 -1.83 3.12 -1.74
CA LYS A 57 -2.70 2.92 -2.88
C LYS A 57 -3.26 4.26 -3.35
N GLN A 58 -3.33 4.45 -4.66
CA GLN A 58 -3.92 5.63 -5.26
C GLN A 58 -5.09 5.23 -6.15
N LEU A 59 -6.25 5.85 -5.93
CA LEU A 59 -7.45 5.65 -6.73
C LEU A 59 -7.63 6.83 -7.70
N LYS A 60 -7.55 6.57 -9.00
CA LYS A 60 -7.83 7.54 -10.07
C LYS A 60 -9.13 7.22 -10.76
N ILE A 61 -10.09 8.15 -10.71
CA ILE A 61 -11.39 8.04 -11.38
C ILE A 61 -11.53 9.22 -12.34
N SER A 62 -11.61 8.94 -13.64
CA SER A 62 -11.87 9.97 -14.67
C SER A 62 -13.32 10.42 -14.65
N LEU A 63 -13.63 11.56 -15.28
CA LEU A 63 -14.97 12.15 -15.27
C LEU A 63 -16.05 11.14 -15.74
N LEU A 64 -15.79 10.47 -16.86
CA LEU A 64 -16.65 9.40 -17.39
C LEU A 64 -16.67 8.16 -16.48
N GLY A 65 -15.53 7.83 -15.84
CA GLY A 65 -15.44 6.75 -14.86
C GLY A 65 -16.32 6.95 -13.62
N ARG A 66 -16.61 8.21 -13.25
CA ARG A 66 -17.55 8.52 -12.14
C ARG A 66 -18.98 8.15 -12.50
N ILE A 67 -19.38 8.32 -13.76
CA ILE A 67 -20.73 8.02 -14.24
C ILE A 67 -20.89 6.51 -14.46
N PHE A 68 -19.88 5.86 -15.03
CA PHE A 68 -19.89 4.43 -15.37
C PHE A 68 -19.24 3.53 -14.30
N ASN A 69 -18.97 4.06 -13.10
CA ASN A 69 -18.37 3.34 -11.97
C ASN A 69 -17.09 2.54 -12.29
N TYR A 70 -16.26 3.04 -13.20
CA TYR A 70 -14.94 2.46 -13.49
C TYR A 70 -13.81 3.39 -13.07
N GLY A 71 -12.67 2.80 -12.74
CA GLY A 71 -11.48 3.58 -12.39
C GLY A 71 -10.20 2.77 -12.43
N THR A 72 -9.12 3.42 -12.04
CA THR A 72 -7.78 2.84 -12.00
C THR A 72 -7.25 2.88 -10.58
N ILE A 73 -6.77 1.76 -10.07
CA ILE A 73 -6.14 1.63 -8.75
C ILE A 73 -4.65 1.40 -8.98
N SER A 74 -3.80 2.35 -8.59
CA SER A 74 -2.35 2.20 -8.57
C SER A 74 -1.93 1.73 -7.18
N ILE A 75 -1.16 0.64 -7.10
CA ILE A 75 -0.66 0.09 -5.84
C ILE A 75 0.85 0.25 -5.80
N TYR A 76 1.34 0.86 -4.72
CA TYR A 76 2.76 1.05 -4.47
C TYR A 76 3.24 0.05 -3.42
N ALA A 77 4.12 -0.86 -3.83
CA ALA A 77 4.70 -1.90 -2.98
C ALA A 77 6.23 -1.82 -2.99
N SER A 78 6.85 -2.12 -1.85
CA SER A 78 8.33 -2.11 -1.76
C SER A 78 8.93 -3.41 -2.28
N GLY A 79 9.99 -3.31 -3.09
CA GLY A 79 10.75 -4.47 -3.58
C GLY A 79 10.12 -5.19 -4.77
N VAL A 80 9.18 -4.56 -5.48
CA VAL A 80 8.68 -5.09 -6.76
C VAL A 80 9.42 -4.39 -7.89
N TYR A 81 10.09 -5.17 -8.75
CA TYR A 81 10.85 -4.68 -9.91
C TYR A 81 9.98 -3.88 -10.90
N ASN A 82 8.67 -4.14 -10.91
CA ASN A 82 7.68 -3.38 -11.67
C ASN A 82 7.03 -2.33 -10.76
N CYS A 83 7.44 -1.07 -10.88
CA CYS A 83 6.83 0.09 -10.20
C CYS A 83 5.37 0.37 -10.60
N ASP A 84 4.79 -0.45 -11.47
CA ASP A 84 3.56 -0.17 -12.22
C ASP A 84 2.49 -1.26 -11.99
N ASN A 85 2.27 -1.63 -10.73
CA ASN A 85 1.16 -2.51 -10.32
C ASN A 85 -0.16 -1.74 -10.34
N VAL A 86 -0.56 -1.36 -11.55
CA VAL A 86 -1.74 -0.56 -11.83
C VAL A 86 -2.87 -1.47 -12.29
N LEU A 87 -3.92 -1.54 -11.47
CA LEU A 87 -5.19 -2.15 -11.83
C LEU A 87 -5.98 -1.12 -12.64
N LYS A 88 -5.89 -1.21 -13.97
CA LYS A 88 -6.54 -0.29 -14.90
C LYS A 88 -7.96 -0.76 -15.19
N ASN A 89 -8.90 0.18 -15.20
CA ASN A 89 -10.29 -0.01 -15.63
C ASN A 89 -11.04 -1.13 -14.89
N VAL A 90 -11.00 -1.08 -13.55
CA VAL A 90 -11.76 -1.95 -12.67
C VAL A 90 -13.18 -1.41 -12.52
N HIS A 91 -14.19 -2.27 -12.71
CA HIS A 91 -15.59 -1.95 -12.45
C HIS A 91 -15.88 -1.95 -10.94
N ASN A 92 -16.77 -1.07 -10.48
CA ASN A 92 -17.04 -0.83 -9.06
C ASN A 92 -15.75 -0.53 -8.28
N VAL A 93 -14.94 0.38 -8.83
CA VAL A 93 -13.58 0.65 -8.34
C VAL A 93 -13.53 1.01 -6.86
N ARG A 94 -14.53 1.71 -6.32
CA ARG A 94 -14.62 2.07 -4.90
C ARG A 94 -14.78 0.84 -4.00
N MET A 95 -15.64 -0.11 -4.39
CA MET A 95 -15.83 -1.35 -3.65
C MET A 95 -14.53 -2.16 -3.64
N VAL A 96 -13.88 -2.32 -4.80
CA VAL A 96 -12.63 -3.08 -4.91
C VAL A 96 -11.50 -2.40 -4.13
N ALA A 97 -11.42 -1.07 -4.16
CA ALA A 97 -10.43 -0.32 -3.38
C ALA A 97 -10.63 -0.47 -1.87
N GLY A 98 -11.87 -0.50 -1.39
CA GLY A 98 -12.19 -0.79 0.01
C GLY A 98 -11.88 -2.23 0.40
N LEU A 99 -12.22 -3.19 -0.47
CA LEU A 99 -11.88 -4.60 -0.30
C LEU A 99 -10.36 -4.78 -0.14
N ILE A 100 -9.57 -4.23 -1.06
CA ILE A 100 -8.11 -4.30 -0.99
C ILE A 100 -7.59 -3.71 0.34
N GLU A 101 -8.17 -2.61 0.82
CA GLU A 101 -7.80 -2.02 2.12
C GLU A 101 -8.01 -2.96 3.28
N GLN A 102 -9.17 -3.61 3.33
CA GLN A 102 -9.52 -4.55 4.40
C GLN A 102 -8.52 -5.70 4.44
N TYR A 103 -8.16 -6.27 3.29
CA TYR A 103 -7.19 -7.36 3.21
C TYR A 103 -5.75 -6.91 3.50
N VAL A 104 -5.35 -5.70 3.08
CA VAL A 104 -4.04 -5.14 3.45
C VAL A 104 -3.96 -4.96 4.96
N ASN A 105 -4.98 -4.40 5.60
CA ASN A 105 -5.01 -4.21 7.05
C ASN A 105 -5.01 -5.56 7.79
N ALA A 106 -5.83 -6.51 7.35
CA ALA A 106 -5.88 -7.85 7.95
C ALA A 106 -4.53 -8.58 7.84
N GLU A 107 -3.79 -8.39 6.75
CA GLU A 107 -2.47 -9.00 6.59
C GLU A 107 -1.40 -8.29 7.44
N ARG A 108 -1.44 -6.94 7.52
CA ARG A 108 -0.56 -6.17 8.43
C ARG A 108 -0.77 -6.56 9.89
N ASP A 109 -2.01 -6.84 10.29
CA ASP A 109 -2.38 -7.30 11.63
C ASP A 109 -1.78 -8.69 11.92
N LYS A 110 -1.87 -9.63 10.99
CA LYS A 110 -1.28 -10.98 11.15
C LYS A 110 0.25 -10.94 11.29
N TYR A 111 0.91 -10.05 10.56
CA TYR A 111 2.36 -9.90 10.62
C TYR A 111 2.83 -8.98 11.77
N ASN A 112 1.91 -8.54 12.64
CA ASN A 112 2.18 -7.77 13.84
C ASN A 112 2.98 -6.47 13.57
N VAL A 113 2.86 -5.92 12.36
CA VAL A 113 3.57 -4.70 11.94
C VAL A 113 3.04 -3.49 12.70
N ARG A 114 1.76 -3.53 13.14
CA ARG A 114 1.16 -2.50 13.99
C ARG A 114 1.83 -2.36 15.35
N GLY A 115 2.44 -3.42 15.88
CA GLY A 115 3.13 -3.39 17.18
C GLY A 115 4.40 -2.55 17.16
N ARG A 116 4.94 -2.22 15.98
CA ARG A 116 6.14 -1.35 15.88
C ARG A 116 5.78 0.14 15.86
N ASP A 117 4.62 0.48 15.30
CA ASP A 117 4.15 1.87 15.24
C ASP A 117 3.44 2.28 16.54
N MET A 118 2.97 1.32 17.37
CA MET A 118 2.50 1.59 18.74
C MET A 118 3.63 1.68 19.78
N VAL A 119 4.86 1.31 19.44
CA VAL A 119 6.06 1.46 20.30
C VAL A 119 6.80 2.78 19.99
N GLY A 120 6.14 3.72 19.30
CA GLY A 120 6.68 5.04 18.96
C GLY A 120 5.95 6.24 19.56
N ASP A 121 4.80 6.05 20.22
CA ASP A 121 3.99 7.15 20.78
C ASP A 121 3.81 7.08 22.32
N ALA A 122 4.46 6.12 22.97
CA ALA A 122 4.85 6.27 24.37
C ALA A 122 6.35 6.58 24.35
N GLY A 123 6.68 7.86 24.11
CA GLY A 123 8.03 8.39 24.06
C GLY A 123 8.75 8.33 25.42
N ILE A 124 9.04 7.12 25.88
CA ILE A 124 9.95 6.89 27.00
C ILE A 124 11.08 6.05 26.44
N LYS A 125 12.11 6.71 25.92
CA LYS A 125 13.39 6.04 25.71
C LYS A 125 13.96 5.67 27.09
N PRO A 126 14.61 4.51 27.27
CA PRO A 126 15.26 4.19 28.54
C PRO A 126 16.40 5.22 28.75
N GLY A 127 16.18 6.20 29.64
CA GLY A 127 17.14 7.28 29.91
C GLY A 127 16.57 8.70 29.86
N GLU A 128 15.32 8.90 29.46
CA GLU A 128 14.64 10.21 29.49
C GLU A 128 13.96 10.39 30.86
N VAL A 129 14.73 10.89 31.83
CA VAL A 129 14.19 11.37 33.11
C VAL A 129 14.04 12.89 32.99
N ASP A 130 12.81 13.36 33.16
CA ASP A 130 12.47 14.77 33.40
C ASP A 130 12.39 14.91 34.92
N SER A 131 13.49 15.35 35.54
CA SER A 131 13.61 15.35 37.01
C SER A 131 12.86 16.51 37.67
N ASP A 132 12.59 17.59 36.93
CA ASP A 132 12.01 18.82 37.46
C ASP A 132 10.55 19.05 37.04
N GLY A 133 10.05 18.25 36.10
CA GLY A 133 8.66 18.23 35.66
C GLY A 133 8.30 19.38 34.72
N ASN A 134 9.27 19.98 34.05
CA ASN A 134 9.07 21.11 33.15
C ASN A 134 8.60 20.70 31.73
N GLY A 135 8.54 19.39 31.44
CA GLY A 135 8.10 18.84 30.16
C GLY A 135 9.19 18.76 29.08
N ILE A 136 10.45 18.99 29.44
CA ILE A 136 11.64 18.84 28.59
C ILE A 136 12.58 17.82 29.26
N PRO A 137 13.10 16.81 28.54
CA PRO A 137 14.06 15.88 29.13
C PRO A 137 15.39 16.58 29.51
N ASP A 138 15.91 16.35 30.72
CA ASP A 138 17.13 16.98 31.28
C ASP A 138 18.36 16.86 30.36
N VAL A 139 18.44 15.79 29.56
CA VAL A 139 19.53 15.56 28.59
C VAL A 139 19.58 16.65 27.51
N LEU A 140 18.41 17.19 27.13
CA LEU A 140 18.28 18.23 26.10
C LEU A 140 18.62 19.63 26.64
N GLU A 141 18.56 19.83 27.95
CA GLU A 141 18.84 21.13 28.59
C GLU A 141 20.35 21.43 28.69
N SER A 142 21.18 20.38 28.60
CA SER A 142 22.64 20.50 28.65
C SER A 142 23.30 20.92 27.32
N GLN A 143 22.52 21.20 26.27
CA GLN A 143 23.08 21.73 25.01
C GLN A 143 23.14 23.25 25.07
N PRO A 144 24.33 23.88 25.11
CA PRO A 144 24.43 25.32 24.89
C PRO A 144 23.84 25.66 23.52
N CYS A 145 23.12 26.77 23.46
CA CYS A 145 22.45 27.24 22.26
C CYS A 145 23.50 27.65 21.22
N ASP A 146 23.87 26.75 20.32
CA ASP A 146 24.66 27.08 19.14
C ASP A 146 23.73 27.76 18.12
N CYS A 147 23.38 29.01 18.39
CA CYS A 147 22.78 29.89 17.40
C CYS A 147 23.86 30.37 16.43
N GLU A 148 24.20 29.54 15.44
CA GLU A 148 24.79 30.01 14.18
C GLU A 148 23.78 29.82 13.05
N CYS A 149 22.97 30.87 12.85
CA CYS A 149 22.44 31.16 11.53
C CYS A 149 23.62 31.50 10.63
N HIS A 150 23.94 30.65 9.67
CA HIS A 150 24.73 31.09 8.52
C HIS A 150 24.07 30.61 7.22
N ASP A 151 23.65 31.61 6.46
CA ASP A 151 23.22 31.57 5.07
C ASP A 151 24.11 30.63 4.24
N ASP A 152 23.48 29.75 3.44
CA ASP A 152 23.76 29.68 2.00
C ASP A 152 22.79 28.71 1.31
N CYS A 153 21.77 29.32 0.70
CA CYS A 153 21.11 28.78 -0.48
C CYS A 153 22.12 28.70 -1.63
N ARG A 154 22.38 27.49 -2.14
CA ARG A 154 22.64 27.28 -3.56
C ARG A 154 22.17 25.92 -4.05
#